data_AF-A0A371YAL6-F1
#
_entry.id   AF-A0A371YAL6-F1
#
_cell.length_a   1.000
_cell.length_b   1.000
_cell.length_c   1.000
_cell.angle_alpha   90.00
_cell.angle_beta   90.00
_cell.angle_gamma   90.00
#
_symmetry.space_group_name_H-M   'P 1'
#
loop_
_entity.id
_entity.type
_entity.pdbx_description
1 polymer ?
#
loop_
_entity_poly.entity_id
_entity_poly.type
_entity_poly.pdbx_seq_one_letter_code
_entity_poly.pdbx_strand_id
1 'polypeptide(L)'
;MWGSAPSGVDTTYGSDSDNRDGSGLPMTKTLPLNDDALYFHITAQLQGGGDINCSVTIGDKTKKGHASGSYNICSAQLNGGLLGGWD
;
A
#
# COMPACT_ATOMS: atom_id res chain seq x y z
N MET A 1 -4.17 5.49 -1.26
CA MET A 1 -3.03 6.44 -1.33
C MET A 1 -3.53 7.83 -1.65
N TRP A 2 -2.89 8.84 -1.06
CA TRP A 2 -3.21 10.25 -1.27
C TRP A 2 -1.96 11.12 -1.07
N GLY A 3 -2.04 12.40 -1.43
CA GLY A 3 -0.93 13.34 -1.39
C GLY A 3 -0.62 13.93 -2.75
N SER A 4 0.62 14.34 -2.96
CA SER A 4 1.10 14.98 -4.19
C SER A 4 2.39 14.33 -4.68
N ALA A 5 2.40 13.93 -5.94
CA ALA A 5 3.57 13.41 -6.65
C ALA A 5 3.60 14.01 -8.06
N PRO A 6 4.15 15.22 -8.24
CA PRO A 6 4.13 15.92 -9.53
C PRO A 6 4.82 15.13 -10.66
N SER A 7 5.85 14.35 -10.32
CA SER A 7 6.56 13.48 -11.25
C SER A 7 5.91 12.10 -11.43
N GLY A 8 4.79 11.83 -10.76
CA GLY A 8 4.13 10.54 -10.75
C GLY A 8 4.58 9.60 -9.63
N VAL A 9 3.85 8.49 -9.52
CA VAL A 9 4.10 7.43 -8.54
C VAL A 9 3.85 6.08 -9.22
N ASP A 10 4.79 5.15 -9.03
CA ASP A 10 4.62 3.75 -9.42
C ASP A 10 4.24 2.95 -8.19
N THR A 11 3.16 2.18 -8.31
CA THR A 11 2.56 1.50 -7.16
C THR A 11 2.41 0.01 -7.45
N THR A 12 2.79 -0.80 -6.48
CA THR A 12 2.45 -2.22 -6.45
C THR A 12 1.62 -2.49 -5.21
N TYR A 13 0.54 -3.24 -5.35
CA TYR A 13 -0.35 -3.61 -4.25
C TYR A 13 -0.94 -4.99 -4.45
N GLY A 14 -1.35 -5.62 -3.34
CA GLY A 14 -1.99 -6.92 -3.38
C GLY A 14 -1.62 -7.79 -2.18
N SER A 15 -1.72 -9.11 -2.35
CA SER A 15 -1.33 -10.09 -1.33
C SER A 15 0.08 -10.64 -1.58
N ASP A 16 0.50 -11.57 -0.73
CA ASP A 16 1.72 -12.36 -0.91
C ASP A 16 1.73 -13.23 -2.19
N SER A 17 0.55 -13.49 -2.77
CA SER A 17 0.34 -14.35 -3.94
C SER A 17 -0.27 -13.63 -5.15
N ASP A 18 -0.70 -12.38 -5.01
CA ASP A 18 -1.27 -11.54 -6.08
C ASP A 18 -0.65 -10.14 -6.02
N ASN A 19 0.13 -9.77 -7.03
CA ASN A 19 0.75 -8.46 -7.15
C ASN A 19 0.17 -7.72 -8.35
N ARG A 20 -0.32 -6.50 -8.13
CA ARG A 20 -0.96 -5.68 -9.14
C ARG A 20 -0.30 -4.32 -9.24
N ASP A 21 -0.23 -3.82 -10.47
CA ASP A 21 0.28 -2.48 -10.73
C ASP A 21 -0.83 -1.43 -10.59
N GLY A 22 -0.41 -0.26 -10.10
CA GLY A 22 -1.21 0.94 -9.99
C GLY A 22 -0.37 2.17 -10.25
N SER A 23 -1.01 3.25 -10.65
CA SER A 23 -0.35 4.53 -10.88
C SER A 23 -1.31 5.68 -10.60
N GLY A 24 -0.72 6.85 -10.36
CA GLY A 24 -1.46 8.08 -10.13
C GLY A 24 -2.01 8.26 -8.71
N LEU A 25 -2.43 9.48 -8.42
CA LEU A 25 -3.00 9.89 -7.13
C LEU A 25 -4.25 10.76 -7.34
N PRO A 26 -5.27 10.64 -6.48
CA PRO A 26 -5.41 9.63 -5.43
C PRO A 26 -5.70 8.24 -6.00
N MET A 27 -5.33 7.19 -5.25
CA MET A 27 -5.63 5.80 -5.62
C MET A 27 -6.35 5.08 -4.49
N THR A 28 -7.51 4.51 -4.79
CA THR A 28 -8.24 3.60 -3.90
C THR A 28 -8.58 2.32 -4.66
N LYS A 29 -8.27 1.17 -4.07
CA LYS A 29 -8.52 -0.16 -4.63
C LYS A 29 -9.11 -1.05 -3.55
N THR A 30 -10.00 -1.95 -3.96
CA THR A 30 -10.61 -2.97 -3.10
C THR A 30 -10.35 -4.33 -3.72
N LEU A 31 -9.84 -5.25 -2.92
CA LEU A 31 -9.55 -6.62 -3.31
C LEU A 31 -10.44 -7.56 -2.50
N PRO A 32 -10.87 -8.70 -3.07
CA PRO A 32 -11.42 -9.79 -2.27
C PRO A 32 -10.41 -10.21 -1.21
N LEU A 33 -10.88 -10.47 0.00
CA LEU A 33 -10.04 -11.02 1.05
C LEU A 33 -9.78 -12.50 0.76
N ASN A 34 -8.50 -12.89 0.76
CA ASN A 34 -8.09 -14.29 0.75
C ASN A 34 -7.61 -14.65 2.15
N ASP A 35 -8.30 -15.57 2.81
CA ASP A 35 -8.00 -15.98 4.18
C ASP A 35 -6.68 -16.77 4.29
N ASP A 36 -6.18 -17.32 3.18
CA ASP A 36 -4.90 -18.02 3.11
C ASP A 36 -3.71 -17.07 2.85
N ALA A 37 -3.96 -15.78 2.62
CA ALA A 37 -2.90 -14.81 2.34
C ALA A 37 -2.09 -14.49 3.61
N LEU A 38 -0.76 -14.52 3.50
CA LEU A 38 0.13 -14.22 4.64
C LEU A 38 0.21 -12.72 4.94
N TYR A 39 -0.01 -11.87 3.94
CA TYR A 39 -0.06 -10.42 4.09
C TYR A 39 -0.78 -9.76 2.93
N PHE A 40 -1.25 -8.53 3.15
CA PHE A 40 -1.56 -7.57 2.09
C PHE A 40 -0.68 -6.34 2.22
N HIS A 41 -0.26 -5.81 1.09
CA HIS A 41 0.67 -4.69 1.05
C HIS A 41 0.30 -3.67 -0.01
N ILE A 42 0.88 -2.49 0.16
CA ILE A 42 1.01 -1.47 -0.87
C ILE A 42 2.40 -0.85 -0.74
N THR A 43 3.09 -0.75 -1.86
CA THR A 43 4.36 -0.04 -1.98
C THR A 43 4.24 0.95 -3.13
N ALA A 44 4.67 2.18 -2.90
CA ALA A 44 4.55 3.26 -3.87
C ALA A 44 5.82 4.10 -3.91
N GLN A 45 6.45 4.15 -5.08
CA GLN A 45 7.70 4.87 -5.30
C GLN A 45 7.45 6.19 -6.02
N LEU A 46 7.93 7.29 -5.43
CA LEU A 46 7.95 8.60 -6.08
C LEU A 46 8.99 8.60 -7.20
N GLN A 47 8.58 8.98 -8.41
CA GLN A 47 9.46 9.12 -9.59
C GLN A 47 10.21 10.48 -9.60
N GLY A 48 10.51 11.00 -8.42
CA GLY A 48 11.07 12.33 -8.22
C GLY A 48 10.71 12.86 -6.84
N GLY A 49 10.19 14.09 -6.79
CA GLY A 49 9.71 14.71 -5.56
C GLY A 49 8.25 14.42 -5.28
N GLY A 50 7.85 14.61 -4.02
CA GLY A 50 6.47 14.48 -3.60
C GLY A 50 6.34 14.36 -2.09
N ASP A 51 5.09 14.28 -1.66
CA ASP A 51 4.66 13.95 -0.30
C ASP A 51 3.40 13.09 -0.43
N ILE A 52 3.52 11.81 -0.11
CA ILE A 52 2.43 10.84 -0.29
C ILE A 52 2.25 10.00 0.96
N ASN A 53 1.01 9.57 1.16
CA ASN A 53 0.62 8.62 2.18
C ASN A 53 -0.04 7.41 1.50
N CYS A 54 0.24 6.23 2.03
CA CYS A 54 -0.32 4.97 1.59
C CYS A 54 -0.88 4.23 2.80
N SER A 55 -1.88 3.38 2.58
CA SER A 55 -2.48 2.59 3.64
C SER A 55 -3.05 1.29 3.11
N VAL A 56 -3.00 0.26 3.96
CA VAL A 56 -3.74 -0.99 3.79
C VAL A 56 -4.73 -1.08 4.94
N THR A 57 -5.98 -1.38 4.63
CA THR A 57 -7.05 -1.56 5.60
C THR A 57 -7.72 -2.91 5.35
N ILE A 58 -7.83 -3.73 6.40
CA ILE A 58 -8.56 -5.00 6.39
C ILE A 58 -9.39 -5.06 7.66
N GLY A 59 -10.71 -5.15 7.52
CA GLY A 59 -11.63 -5.04 8.65
C GLY A 59 -11.47 -3.70 9.38
N ASP A 60 -11.20 -3.76 10.68
CA ASP A 60 -10.95 -2.60 11.55
C ASP A 60 -9.47 -2.19 11.64
N LYS A 61 -8.57 -2.97 11.02
CA LYS A 61 -7.13 -2.75 11.07
C LYS A 61 -6.67 -1.88 9.92
N THR A 62 -5.78 -0.95 10.21
CA THR A 62 -5.17 -0.09 9.18
C THR A 62 -3.70 0.13 9.49
N LYS A 63 -2.84 -0.13 8.49
CA LYS A 63 -1.43 0.30 8.49
C LYS A 63 -1.27 1.43 7.50
N LYS A 64 -0.38 2.36 7.84
CA LYS A 64 -0.09 3.53 7.02
C LYS A 64 1.41 3.66 6.83
N GLY A 65 1.79 4.18 5.68
CA GLY A 65 3.13 4.63 5.37
C GLY A 65 3.10 6.08 4.89
N HIS A 66 4.26 6.71 4.91
CA HIS A 66 4.47 8.06 4.39
C HIS A 66 5.80 8.10 3.64
N ALA A 67 5.84 8.85 2.54
CA ALA A 67 7.05 9.11 1.78
C ALA A 67 7.11 10.56 1.35
N SER A 68 8.27 11.18 1.54
CA SER A 68 8.53 12.56 1.11
C SER A 68 10.02 12.80 0.89
N GLY A 69 10.32 13.70 -0.05
CA GLY A 69 11.70 14.14 -0.31
C GLY A 69 12.65 12.98 -0.64
N SER A 70 13.71 12.82 0.17
CA SER A 70 14.73 11.77 0.00
C SER A 70 14.25 10.37 0.40
N TYR A 71 13.19 10.25 1.21
CA TYR A 71 12.55 8.97 1.51
C TYR A 71 11.40 8.77 0.53
N ASN A 72 11.70 8.15 -0.60
CA ASN A 72 10.85 8.16 -1.80
C ASN A 72 9.96 6.93 -1.95
N ILE A 73 9.90 6.04 -0.96
CA ILE A 73 9.08 4.82 -1.01
C ILE A 73 8.08 4.84 0.15
N CYS A 74 6.79 4.88 -0.18
CA CYS A 74 5.73 4.67 0.79
C CYS A 74 5.41 3.18 0.85
N SER A 75 5.51 2.57 2.03
CA SER A 75 5.14 1.17 2.21
C SER A 75 4.20 1.01 3.40
N ALA A 76 3.17 0.19 3.23
CA ALA A 76 2.30 -0.29 4.29
C ALA A 76 1.94 -1.75 4.04
N GLN A 77 1.96 -2.56 5.10
CA GLN A 77 1.63 -3.98 5.04
C GLN A 77 0.88 -4.38 6.31
N LEU A 78 -0.19 -5.15 6.16
CA LEU A 78 -0.89 -5.86 7.23
C LEU A 78 -0.60 -7.35 7.07
N ASN A 79 -0.25 -8.01 8.17
CA ASN A 79 0.07 -9.44 8.17
C ASN A 79 -1.12 -10.26 8.65
N GLY A 80 -1.27 -11.47 8.13
CA GLY A 80 -2.17 -12.48 8.66
C GLY A 80 -1.63 -13.04 9.98
N GLY A 81 -2.50 -13.15 10.98
CA GLY A 81 -2.18 -13.74 12.28
C GLY A 81 -2.07 -15.26 12.22
N LEU A 82 -1.17 -15.84 13.03
CA LEU A 82 -0.96 -17.30 13.15
C LEU A 82 -2.21 -18.11 13.52
N LEU A 83 -3.21 -17.48 14.14
CA LEU A 83 -4.47 -18.09 14.58
C LEU A 83 -5.69 -17.52 13.85
N GLY A 84 -5.48 -16.84 12.72
CA GLY A 84 -6.48 -16.05 12.01
C GLY A 84 -6.56 -14.60 12.50
N GLY A 85 -7.04 -13.71 11.63
CA GLY A 85 -7.08 -12.26 11.86
C GLY A 85 -5.94 -11.50 11.19
N TRP A 86 -5.94 -10.18 11.33
CA TRP A 86 -5.00 -9.26 10.66
C TRP A 86 -4.33 -8.31 11.67
N ASP A 87 -3.04 -8.02 11.54
CA ASP A 87 -2.22 -7.19 12.46
C ASP A 87 -1.26 -6.19 11.78
#